data_AF-A0A087QQ33-F1
#
_entry.id   AF-A0A087QQ33-F1
#
_cell.length_a   1.000
_cell.length_b   1.000
_cell.length_c   1.000
_cell.angle_alpha   90.00
_cell.angle_beta   90.00
_cell.angle_gamma   90.00
#
_symmetry.space_group_name_H-M   'P 1'
#
loop_
_entity.id
_entity.type
_entity.pdbx_description
1 polymer ?
#
loop_
_entity_poly.entity_id
_entity_poly.type
_entity_poly.pdbx_seq_one_letter_code
_entity_poly.pdbx_strand_id
1 'polypeptide(L)'
;CLLAHPFEADEKKADPCHHPKQRQRRKPRVLFSQAQVFELERRFKQQKYLSAPEREHLASVLKLTSTQVKIWFQNRRYKCKRQRQDKSLELAAHPLPPRRVAVPVLVRDGKPCLGGSQPYPAPYSITASPCSYSSY
;
A
#
# COMPACT_ATOMS: atom_id res chain seq x y z
N CYS A 1 30.20 0.76 40.00
CA CYS A 1 29.85 -0.66 40.16
C CYS A 1 29.41 -0.92 41.60
N LEU A 2 28.22 -1.50 41.76
CA LEU A 2 27.70 -2.25 42.93
C LEU A 2 27.39 -1.41 44.19
N LEU A 3 26.29 -1.59 44.92
CA LEU A 3 25.53 -2.80 45.20
C LEU A 3 24.04 -2.49 45.47
N ALA A 4 23.23 -3.52 45.30
CA ALA A 4 21.77 -3.59 45.34
C ALA A 4 21.09 -3.09 46.63
N HIS A 5 19.83 -2.65 46.47
CA HIS A 5 18.80 -2.80 47.51
C HIS A 5 17.82 -3.90 47.08
N PRO A 6 17.66 -4.97 47.89
CA PRO A 6 16.61 -5.96 47.74
C PRO A 6 15.40 -5.58 48.60
N PHE A 7 14.17 -5.77 48.10
CA PHE A 7 13.05 -6.27 48.92
C PHE A 7 11.90 -6.69 48.01
N GLU A 8 11.56 -7.97 48.09
CA GLU A 8 10.47 -8.67 47.41
C GLU A 8 9.12 -8.48 48.13
N ALA A 9 8.07 -8.91 47.43
CA ALA A 9 6.72 -9.27 47.90
C ALA A 9 5.72 -8.11 48.07
N ASP A 10 4.44 -8.22 47.72
CA ASP A 10 3.60 -9.18 46.97
C ASP A 10 2.26 -8.44 46.84
N GLU A 11 1.64 -8.36 45.65
CA GLU A 11 0.18 -8.53 45.58
C GLU A 11 -0.29 -8.69 44.13
N LYS A 12 -0.88 -9.86 43.88
CA LYS A 12 -1.60 -10.24 42.67
C LYS A 12 -2.80 -9.32 42.41
N LYS A 13 -2.94 -8.83 41.17
CA LYS A 13 -4.27 -8.62 40.56
C LYS A 13 -4.34 -9.16 39.13
N ALA A 14 -5.13 -10.22 38.97
CA ALA A 14 -5.86 -10.57 37.74
C ALA A 14 -6.88 -9.44 37.43
N ASP A 15 -7.42 -9.20 36.24
CA ASP A 15 -7.62 -9.96 35.00
C ASP A 15 -7.88 -8.90 33.86
N PRO A 16 -8.41 -9.20 32.66
CA PRO A 16 -7.78 -8.92 31.38
C PRO A 16 -8.55 -7.86 30.58
N CYS A 17 -7.88 -7.06 29.74
CA CYS A 17 -8.59 -6.42 28.64
C CYS A 17 -7.71 -6.31 27.41
N HIS A 18 -8.03 -7.17 26.45
CA HIS A 18 -7.56 -7.14 25.08
C HIS A 18 -7.99 -5.81 24.45
N HIS A 19 -7.16 -4.77 24.59
CA HIS A 19 -7.35 -3.55 23.83
C HIS A 19 -6.91 -3.86 22.40
N PRO A 20 -7.82 -3.95 21.40
CA PRO A 20 -7.40 -4.08 20.03
C PRO A 20 -6.53 -2.87 19.72
N LYS A 21 -5.25 -3.11 19.43
CA LYS A 21 -4.27 -2.09 19.01
C LYS A 21 -4.98 -1.16 18.04
N GLN A 22 -5.35 0.04 18.53
CA GLN A 22 -6.04 1.03 17.73
C GLN A 22 -5.16 1.27 16.51
N ARG A 23 -5.66 0.82 15.36
CA ARG A 23 -5.00 0.96 14.06
C ARG A 23 -4.80 2.45 13.85
N GLN A 24 -3.59 2.95 14.13
CA GLN A 24 -3.26 4.37 14.09
C GLN A 24 -3.85 4.97 12.82
N ARG A 25 -4.84 5.86 12.99
CA ARG A 25 -5.52 6.53 11.87
C ARG A 25 -4.43 7.20 11.03
N ARG A 26 -4.32 6.79 9.76
CA ARG A 26 -3.35 7.36 8.82
C ARG A 26 -3.61 8.86 8.70
N LYS A 27 -2.54 9.67 8.64
CA LYS A 27 -2.66 11.13 8.49
C LYS A 27 -3.56 11.44 7.27
N PRO A 28 -4.52 12.38 7.39
CA PRO A 28 -5.34 12.82 6.28
C PRO A 28 -4.47 13.26 5.10
N ARG A 29 -4.92 12.94 3.87
CA ARG A 29 -4.23 13.39 2.66
C ARG A 29 -4.47 14.88 2.49
N VAL A 30 -3.39 15.65 2.38
CA VAL A 30 -3.45 17.08 2.08
C VAL A 30 -3.19 17.27 0.59
N LEU A 31 -4.00 18.11 -0.06
CA LEU A 31 -3.81 18.53 -1.45
C LEU A 31 -3.05 19.85 -1.49
N PHE A 32 -2.24 20.05 -2.53
CA PHE A 32 -1.58 21.33 -2.79
C PHE A 32 -2.55 22.30 -3.44
N SER A 33 -2.39 23.59 -3.15
CA SER A 33 -3.15 24.66 -3.82
C SER A 33 -2.81 24.75 -5.31
N GLN A 34 -3.70 25.35 -6.10
CA GLN A 34 -3.49 25.51 -7.54
C GLN A 34 -2.23 26.35 -7.85
N ALA A 35 -1.96 27.40 -7.07
CA ALA A 35 -0.77 28.22 -7.22
C ALA A 35 0.53 27.43 -6.97
N GLN A 36 0.54 26.58 -5.94
CA GLN A 36 1.67 25.68 -5.66
C GLN A 36 1.89 24.69 -6.81
N VAL A 37 0.81 24.08 -7.31
CA VAL A 37 0.89 23.15 -8.45
C VAL A 37 1.41 23.85 -9.70
N PHE A 38 0.94 25.07 -9.98
CA PHE A 38 1.38 25.85 -11.14
C PHE A 38 2.89 26.11 -11.12
N GLU A 39 3.44 26.60 -10.01
CA GLU A 39 4.88 26.86 -9.89
C GLU A 39 5.71 25.57 -9.95
N LEU A 40 5.23 24.48 -9.33
CA LEU A 40 5.86 23.16 -9.45
C LEU A 40 5.91 22.69 -10.91
N GLU A 41 4.81 22.86 -11.65
CA GLU A 41 4.74 22.50 -13.08
C GLU A 41 5.63 23.41 -13.94
N ARG A 42 5.65 24.72 -13.66
CA ARG A 42 6.50 25.70 -14.32
C ARG A 42 7.98 25.31 -14.17
N ARG A 43 8.44 25.02 -12.95
CA ARG A 43 9.82 24.57 -12.72
C ARG A 43 10.09 23.21 -13.36
N PHE A 44 9.14 22.28 -13.31
CA PHE A 44 9.28 20.97 -13.95
C PHE A 44 9.42 21.04 -15.47
N LYS A 45 8.80 22.02 -16.14
CA LYS A 45 8.98 22.23 -17.58
C LYS A 45 10.43 22.58 -17.91
N GLN A 46 11.07 23.38 -17.07
CA GLN A 46 12.47 23.79 -17.22
C GLN A 46 13.44 22.66 -16.85
N GLN A 47 13.17 21.96 -15.74
CA GLN A 47 14.10 20.96 -15.20
C GLN A 47 13.34 19.78 -14.58
N LYS A 48 13.58 18.58 -15.12
CA LYS A 48 12.85 17.35 -14.71
C LYS A 48 13.36 16.74 -13.40
N TYR A 49 14.59 17.09 -13.01
CA TYR A 49 15.30 16.56 -11.85
C TYR A 49 15.96 17.71 -11.11
N LEU A 50 15.61 17.88 -9.83
CA LEU A 50 16.19 18.92 -9.00
C LEU A 50 17.25 18.34 -8.06
N SER A 51 18.35 19.06 -7.92
CA SER A 51 19.41 18.85 -6.93
C SER A 51 18.87 19.14 -5.51
N ALA A 52 19.64 18.76 -4.49
CA ALA A 52 19.27 19.05 -3.10
C ALA A 52 19.03 20.56 -2.82
N PRO A 53 19.97 21.48 -3.12
CA PRO A 53 19.78 22.91 -2.81
C PRO A 53 18.62 23.53 -3.60
N GLU A 54 18.43 23.13 -4.85
CA GLU A 54 17.33 23.62 -5.69
C GLU A 54 15.95 23.24 -5.12
N ARG A 55 15.84 22.05 -4.54
CA ARG A 55 14.61 21.61 -3.85
C ARG A 55 14.35 22.42 -2.59
N GLU A 56 15.39 22.73 -1.81
CA GLU A 56 15.25 23.53 -0.60
C GLU A 56 14.79 24.96 -0.90
N HIS A 57 15.35 25.56 -1.94
CA HIS A 57 14.92 26.87 -2.40
C HIS A 57 13.45 26.87 -2.84
N LEU A 58 13.05 25.92 -3.70
CA LEU A 58 11.67 25.83 -4.18
C LEU A 58 10.67 25.53 -3.05
N ALA A 59 11.07 24.69 -2.09
CA ALA A 59 10.28 24.38 -0.91
C ALA A 59 10.01 25.64 -0.08
N SER A 60 11.04 26.48 0.12
CA SER A 60 10.93 27.75 0.85
C SER A 60 9.95 28.72 0.17
N VAL A 61 10.06 28.88 -1.16
CA VAL A 61 9.18 29.76 -1.94
C VAL A 61 7.72 29.32 -1.88
N LEU A 62 7.45 28.02 -1.96
CA LEU A 62 6.09 27.46 -2.02
C LEU A 62 5.51 27.11 -0.64
N LYS A 63 6.25 27.37 0.44
CA LYS A 63 5.91 26.98 1.83
C LYS A 63 5.58 25.48 1.94
N LEU A 64 6.42 24.65 1.31
CA LEU A 64 6.37 23.20 1.35
C LEU A 64 7.66 22.66 1.98
N THR A 65 7.70 21.36 2.29
CA THR A 65 8.92 20.67 2.70
C THR A 65 9.71 20.17 1.49
N SER A 66 11.03 20.09 1.61
CA SER A 66 11.91 19.52 0.55
C SER A 66 11.51 18.10 0.15
N THR A 67 10.97 17.32 1.10
CA THR A 67 10.41 15.98 0.88
C THR A 67 9.12 16.02 0.06
N GLN A 68 8.20 16.95 0.32
CA GLN A 68 6.99 17.11 -0.49
C GLN A 68 7.34 17.47 -1.94
N VAL A 69 8.30 18.37 -2.15
CA VAL A 69 8.82 18.71 -3.48
C VAL A 69 9.44 17.47 -4.15
N LYS A 70 10.27 16.71 -3.42
CA LYS A 70 10.86 15.45 -3.91
C LYS A 70 9.79 14.46 -4.38
N ILE A 71 8.77 14.22 -3.56
CA ILE A 71 7.68 13.29 -3.86
C ILE A 71 6.88 13.77 -5.07
N TRP A 72 6.56 15.07 -5.13
CA TRP A 72 5.82 15.62 -6.25
C TRP A 72 6.58 15.47 -7.58
N PHE A 73 7.89 15.78 -7.60
CA PHE A 73 8.73 15.60 -8.79
C PHE A 73 8.85 14.13 -9.20
N GLN A 74 8.93 13.21 -8.23
CA GLN A 74 8.92 11.78 -8.49
C GLN A 74 7.60 11.33 -9.13
N ASN A 75 6.46 11.74 -8.57
CA ASN A 75 5.13 11.44 -9.10
C ASN A 75 4.95 12.03 -10.51
N ARG A 76 5.46 13.26 -10.73
CA ARG A 76 5.37 13.93 -12.02
C ARG A 76 6.16 13.20 -13.10
N ARG A 77 7.39 12.75 -12.80
CA ARG A 77 8.19 11.92 -13.71
C ARG A 77 7.51 10.58 -13.99
N TYR A 78 6.93 9.94 -12.97
CA TYR A 78 6.22 8.67 -13.12
C TYR A 78 5.00 8.81 -14.05
N LYS A 79 4.18 9.85 -13.88
CA LYS A 79 3.03 10.13 -14.76
C LYS A 79 3.46 10.30 -16.22
N CYS A 80 4.55 11.03 -16.46
CA CYS A 80 5.08 11.24 -17.82
C CYS A 80 5.55 9.93 -18.45
N LYS A 81 6.22 9.05 -17.68
CA LYS A 81 6.63 7.72 -18.14
C LYS A 81 5.40 6.84 -18.44
N ARG A 82 4.42 6.82 -17.53
CA ARG A 82 3.22 5.99 -17.67
C ARG A 82 2.40 6.39 -18.90
N GLN A 83 2.27 7.68 -19.18
CA GLN A 83 1.56 8.16 -20.36
C GLN A 83 2.21 7.71 -21.69
N ARG A 84 3.55 7.57 -21.73
CA ARG A 84 4.25 7.05 -22.92
C ARG A 84 4.00 5.55 -23.13
N GLN A 85 4.00 4.77 -22.04
CA GLN A 85 3.74 3.33 -22.10
C GLN A 85 2.29 3.03 -22.47
N ASP A 86 1.33 3.76 -21.89
CA ASP A 86 -0.09 3.61 -22.18
C ASP A 86 -0.41 3.90 -23.65
N LYS A 87 0.17 4.97 -24.21
CA LYS A 87 0.10 5.27 -25.66
C LYS A 87 0.73 4.18 -26.53
N SER A 88 1.79 3.54 -26.07
CA SER A 88 2.42 2.42 -26.79
C SER A 88 1.55 1.16 -26.79
N LEU A 89 0.79 0.94 -25.72
CA LEU A 89 -0.15 -0.18 -25.61
C LEU A 89 -1.40 0.07 -26.44
N GLU A 90 -1.94 1.29 -26.44
CA GLU A 90 -3.07 1.68 -27.30
C GLU A 90 -2.76 1.54 -28.79
N LEU A 91 -1.53 1.83 -29.22
CA LEU A 91 -1.12 1.66 -30.62
C LEU A 91 -0.85 0.20 -31.02
N ALA A 92 -0.53 -0.66 -30.04
CA ALA A 92 -0.34 -2.09 -30.23
C ALA A 92 -1.61 -2.93 -29.97
N ALA A 93 -2.63 -2.33 -29.36
CA ALA A 93 -3.91 -2.95 -29.10
C ALA A 93 -4.92 -2.54 -30.17
N HIS A 94 -5.15 -3.43 -31.13
CA HIS A 94 -6.50 -3.56 -31.69
C HIS A 94 -7.51 -3.61 -30.52
N PRO A 95 -8.73 -3.06 -30.65
CA PRO A 95 -9.66 -2.92 -29.54
C PRO A 95 -10.08 -4.31 -29.05
N LEU A 96 -9.32 -4.86 -28.10
CA LEU A 96 -9.69 -6.08 -27.43
C LEU A 96 -10.85 -5.71 -26.50
N PRO A 97 -11.99 -6.42 -26.58
CA PRO A 97 -13.15 -6.13 -25.77
C PRO A 97 -12.75 -6.11 -24.28
N PRO A 98 -13.39 -5.24 -23.46
CA PRO A 98 -13.04 -5.11 -22.05
C PRO A 98 -13.03 -6.48 -21.41
N ARG A 99 -11.85 -6.93 -20.94
CA ARG A 99 -11.70 -8.19 -20.24
C ARG A 99 -12.47 -8.10 -18.92
N ARG A 100 -13.75 -8.47 -18.96
CA ARG A 100 -14.57 -8.71 -17.78
C ARG A 100 -14.01 -9.96 -17.11
N VAL A 101 -13.17 -9.75 -16.11
CA VAL A 101 -12.75 -10.82 -15.21
C VAL A 101 -13.98 -11.16 -14.35
N ALA A 102 -14.55 -12.35 -14.54
CA ALA A 102 -15.55 -12.86 -13.62
C ALA A 102 -14.85 -13.09 -12.26
N VAL A 103 -15.16 -12.24 -11.28
CA VAL A 103 -14.71 -12.43 -9.91
C VAL A 103 -15.51 -13.60 -9.36
N PRO A 104 -14.90 -14.76 -9.04
CA PRO A 104 -15.61 -15.80 -8.33
C PRO A 104 -15.95 -15.22 -6.96
N VAL A 105 -17.24 -14.96 -6.71
CA VAL A 105 -17.74 -14.68 -5.38
C VAL A 105 -17.36 -15.90 -4.55
N LEU A 106 -16.50 -15.74 -3.54
CA LEU A 106 -16.21 -16.78 -2.58
C LEU A 106 -17.47 -16.96 -1.73
N VAL A 107 -18.42 -17.74 -2.26
CA VAL A 107 -19.65 -18.09 -1.55
C VAL A 107 -19.24 -19.07 -0.45
N ARG A 108 -19.09 -18.57 0.78
CA ARG A 108 -19.13 -19.42 1.95
C ARG A 108 -20.60 -19.82 2.12
N ASP A 109 -20.89 -21.09 1.83
CA ASP A 109 -22.20 -21.74 1.87
C ASP A 109 -23.19 -21.36 0.75
N GLY A 110 -22.79 -21.64 -0.49
CA GLY A 110 -23.65 -21.50 -1.66
C GLY A 110 -24.75 -22.56 -1.75
N LYS A 111 -25.89 -22.31 -1.10
CA LYS A 111 -27.19 -22.86 -1.52
C LYS A 111 -28.28 -21.79 -1.46
N PRO A 112 -29.05 -21.58 -2.55
CA PRO A 112 -30.47 -21.28 -2.42
C PRO A 112 -31.10 -22.47 -1.67
N CYS A 113 -31.71 -22.20 -0.54
CA CYS A 113 -32.30 -23.21 0.33
C CYS A 113 -33.45 -23.95 -0.39
N LEU A 114 -33.24 -25.21 -0.82
CA LEU A 114 -34.32 -26.21 -1.00
C LEU A 114 -33.77 -27.66 -0.86
N GLY A 115 -34.23 -28.36 0.19
CA GLY A 115 -34.61 -29.78 0.17
C GLY A 115 -33.55 -30.89 0.25
N GLY A 116 -33.37 -31.46 1.46
CA GLY A 116 -33.54 -32.90 1.69
C GLY A 116 -32.34 -33.89 1.59
N SER A 117 -32.13 -34.64 2.69
CA SER A 117 -31.56 -36.01 2.80
C SER A 117 -30.02 -36.22 2.82
N GLN A 118 -29.43 -36.32 4.03
CA GLN A 118 -28.57 -37.40 4.64
C GLN A 118 -27.60 -38.29 3.77
N PRO A 119 -26.69 -39.14 4.33
CA PRO A 119 -25.64 -39.04 5.39
C PRO A 119 -24.23 -39.57 4.97
N TYR A 120 -23.11 -39.03 5.53
CA TYR A 120 -21.74 -39.62 5.75
C TYR A 120 -20.92 -40.26 4.56
N PRO A 121 -19.61 -40.60 4.67
CA PRO A 121 -18.46 -39.98 5.37
C PRO A 121 -17.17 -39.77 4.50
N ALA A 122 -16.39 -38.73 4.83
CA ALA A 122 -14.92 -38.66 4.92
C ALA A 122 -14.02 -39.25 3.77
N PRO A 123 -12.69 -39.40 3.94
CA PRO A 123 -11.66 -38.37 3.71
C PRO A 123 -10.59 -38.83 2.69
N TYR A 124 -9.96 -37.93 1.94
CA TYR A 124 -8.65 -38.24 1.35
C TYR A 124 -7.73 -37.01 1.25
N SER A 125 -6.78 -36.99 2.17
CA SER A 125 -5.35 -36.77 1.94
C SER A 125 -4.93 -36.13 0.61
N ILE A 126 -4.35 -34.93 0.71
CA ILE A 126 -3.33 -34.46 -0.25
C ILE A 126 -1.96 -34.73 0.37
N THR A 127 -1.31 -35.75 -0.18
CA THR A 127 0.09 -36.08 0.01
C THR A 127 0.99 -35.06 -0.68
N ALA A 128 2.18 -34.91 -0.10
CA ALA A 128 3.19 -33.90 -0.34
C ALA A 128 3.74 -33.79 -1.77
N SER A 129 4.25 -32.60 -2.09
CA SER A 129 5.62 -32.46 -2.62
C SER A 129 6.16 -31.02 -2.43
N PRO A 130 7.37 -30.85 -1.86
CA PRO A 130 7.97 -29.55 -1.58
C PRO A 130 8.74 -29.01 -2.80
N CYS A 131 8.55 -27.72 -3.12
CA CYS A 131 9.36 -27.04 -4.12
C CYS A 131 10.78 -26.79 -3.59
N SER A 132 11.77 -27.42 -4.20
CA SER A 132 13.19 -27.13 -3.96
C SER A 132 13.56 -25.76 -4.51
N TYR A 133 13.96 -24.85 -3.62
CA TYR A 133 14.60 -23.58 -3.95
C TYR A 133 16.11 -23.82 -4.10
N SER A 134 16.65 -23.60 -5.29
CA SER A 134 18.08 -23.65 -5.55
C SER A 134 18.66 -22.25 -5.36
N SER A 135 19.55 -22.10 -4.37
CA SER A 135 20.38 -20.91 -4.17
C SER A 135 21.79 -21.25 -4.63
N TYR A 136 22.34 -20.42 -5.52
CA TYR A 136 23.78 -20.16 -5.57
C TYR A 136 24.12 -19.08 -4.53
#